data_AF-A0A0Q4PL32-F1
#
_entry.id   AF-A0A0Q4PL32-F1
#
_cell.length_a   1.000
_cell.length_b   1.000
_cell.length_c   1.000
_cell.angle_alpha   90.00
_cell.angle_beta   90.00
_cell.angle_gamma   90.00
#
_symmetry.space_group_name_H-M   'P 1'
#
loop_
_entity.id
_entity.type
_entity.pdbx_description
1 polymer ?
#
loop_
_entity_poly.entity_id
_entity_poly.type
_entity_poly.pdbx_seq_one_letter_code
_entity_poly.pdbx_strand_id
1 'polypeptide(L)'
;MVDSVPKFRDNSNLISTATKVDIALNNTADTYNGSAGATAFVFQEGNAGDDTLLGFGSNDSILNYKKIFDGNGDGFIQFGPNGELDIDRVSRKNAGNDQIQVGGDNGPVTELRYLGSKGAPGDLHVYANSATLKNLWIEEFGGRPNVMENKVGNETYDFGGGNKTLLIDNALGLNMGQDVLTNFTAGDKLVTTAKLFDNTTNDVVGFGKNFVLDVSGSMGPQSTDPTTGPGGQIDFSTPDITKIKYTGSETINGVTYYVYEAPDASTPPL
;
A
#
# COMPACT_ATOMS: atom_id res chain seq x y z
N MET A 1 -35.95 8.82 1.39
CA MET A 1 -34.80 8.11 0.82
C MET A 1 -33.64 8.37 1.75
N VAL A 2 -33.13 7.34 2.43
CA VAL A 2 -31.85 7.45 3.12
C VAL A 2 -30.82 7.59 2.01
N ASP A 3 -29.96 8.60 2.10
CA ASP A 3 -28.94 8.91 1.11
C ASP A 3 -28.04 7.67 0.94
N SER A 4 -28.23 6.92 -0.14
CA SER A 4 -27.53 5.67 -0.43
C SER A 4 -26.25 5.91 -1.23
N VAL A 5 -25.74 7.14 -1.22
CA VAL A 5 -24.55 7.53 -1.97
C VAL A 5 -23.33 7.33 -1.08
N PRO A 6 -22.35 6.52 -1.53
CA PRO A 6 -21.08 6.37 -0.84
C PRO A 6 -20.45 7.72 -0.54
N LYS A 7 -20.02 7.91 0.71
CA LYS A 7 -19.41 9.18 1.15
C LYS A 7 -18.07 8.91 1.80
N PHE A 8 -17.03 9.20 1.03
CA PHE A 8 -15.68 9.20 1.55
C PHE A 8 -15.47 10.29 2.61
N ARG A 9 -14.61 10.00 3.59
CA ARG A 9 -14.05 10.92 4.58
C ARG A 9 -12.77 11.54 4.02
N ASP A 10 -12.24 12.54 4.71
CA ASP A 10 -10.98 13.18 4.32
C ASP A 10 -9.84 12.15 4.25
N ASN A 11 -9.05 12.21 3.17
CA ASN A 11 -7.91 11.35 2.90
C ASN A 11 -6.63 12.14 2.59
N SER A 12 -6.61 13.43 2.95
CA SER A 12 -5.52 14.37 2.64
C SER A 12 -4.20 14.00 3.31
N ASN A 13 -4.23 13.38 4.49
CA ASN A 13 -3.04 12.93 5.21
C ASN A 13 -2.53 11.61 4.64
N LEU A 14 -1.33 11.61 4.03
CA LEU A 14 -0.69 10.41 3.49
C LEU A 14 -0.17 9.47 4.57
N ILE A 15 0.68 9.95 5.49
CA ILE A 15 1.21 9.14 6.59
C ILE A 15 0.18 9.13 7.71
N SER A 16 -0.45 7.98 7.98
CA SER A 16 -1.56 7.89 8.94
C SER A 16 -1.17 7.17 10.23
N THR A 17 -0.48 6.04 10.12
CA THR A 17 -0.15 5.16 11.25
C THR A 17 1.30 4.69 11.24
N ALA A 18 2.06 4.98 10.18
CA ALA A 18 3.50 4.73 10.15
C ALA A 18 4.27 5.74 11.02
N THR A 19 5.43 5.30 11.53
CA THR A 19 6.40 6.20 12.14
C THR A 19 7.09 7.00 11.04
N LYS A 20 6.92 8.32 11.05
CA LYS A 20 7.61 9.21 10.11
C LYS A 20 9.06 9.42 10.52
N VAL A 21 9.98 9.21 9.60
CA VAL A 21 11.40 9.54 9.75
C VAL A 21 11.78 10.54 8.66
N ASP A 22 12.01 11.79 9.04
CA ASP A 22 12.52 12.81 8.11
C ASP A 22 14.03 12.61 7.91
N ILE A 23 14.44 12.47 6.66
CA ILE A 23 15.84 12.32 6.28
C ILE A 23 16.52 13.70 6.30
N ALA A 24 17.73 13.76 6.85
CA ALA A 24 18.46 15.02 7.00
C ALA A 24 19.05 15.46 5.66
N LEU A 25 18.81 16.72 5.30
CA LEU A 25 19.38 17.33 4.09
C LEU A 25 20.69 18.03 4.44
N ASN A 26 21.70 17.27 4.84
CA ASN A 26 22.97 17.79 5.35
C ASN A 26 24.18 17.45 4.47
N ASN A 27 23.98 16.72 3.36
CA ASN A 27 25.03 16.31 2.43
C ASN A 27 26.13 15.49 3.14
N THR A 28 25.75 14.67 4.12
CA THR A 28 26.62 13.72 4.82
C THR A 28 25.98 12.34 4.81
N ALA A 29 26.80 11.29 4.89
CA ALA A 29 26.27 9.93 4.98
C ALA A 29 25.78 9.64 6.40
N ASP A 30 24.46 9.55 6.56
CA ASP A 30 23.79 9.18 7.80
C ASP A 30 23.23 7.75 7.73
N THR A 31 22.77 7.25 8.88
CA THR A 31 22.12 5.94 8.98
C THR A 31 20.80 6.04 9.72
N TYR A 32 19.75 5.54 9.10
CA TYR A 32 18.40 5.51 9.63
C TYR A 32 17.93 4.06 9.78
N ASN A 33 17.36 3.73 10.93
CA ASN A 33 16.89 2.38 11.19
C ASN A 33 15.37 2.30 10.96
N GLY A 34 14.94 1.23 10.29
CA GLY A 34 13.57 0.74 10.33
C GLY A 34 13.18 0.35 11.76
N SER A 35 11.90 0.47 12.05
CA SER A 35 11.34 0.02 13.33
C SER A 35 10.79 -1.41 13.20
N ALA A 36 10.34 -1.99 14.31
CA ALA A 36 9.61 -3.27 14.28
C ALA A 36 8.21 -3.16 13.62
N GLY A 37 7.74 -1.95 13.34
CA GLY A 37 6.49 -1.67 12.63
C GLY A 37 6.73 -0.78 11.41
N ALA A 38 5.66 -0.22 10.86
CA ALA A 38 5.72 0.59 9.65
C ALA A 38 6.52 1.88 9.85
N THR A 39 7.51 2.10 8.99
CA THR A 39 8.34 3.31 8.94
C THR A 39 8.21 3.98 7.58
N ALA A 40 7.95 5.29 7.57
CA ALA A 40 7.93 6.11 6.36
C ALA A 40 9.17 7.02 6.37
N PHE A 41 10.16 6.68 5.53
CA PHE A 41 11.37 7.48 5.34
C PHE A 41 11.10 8.58 4.32
N VAL A 42 11.20 9.84 4.75
CA VAL A 42 10.76 11.01 3.98
C VAL A 42 11.96 11.81 3.52
N PHE A 43 12.18 11.82 2.20
CA PHE A 43 13.17 12.62 1.51
C PHE A 43 12.52 13.88 0.95
N GLN A 44 12.92 15.04 1.47
CA GLN A 44 12.50 16.35 0.99
C GLN A 44 13.43 16.85 -0.12
N GLU A 45 13.04 17.93 -0.81
CA GLU A 45 13.91 18.54 -1.84
C GLU A 45 15.20 19.11 -1.21
N GLY A 46 16.34 18.61 -1.67
CA GLY A 46 17.68 19.01 -1.23
C GLY A 46 18.66 17.85 -1.40
N ASN A 47 19.90 18.02 -0.91
CA ASN A 47 20.90 16.95 -0.90
C ASN A 47 20.89 16.25 0.46
N ALA A 48 20.50 14.99 0.48
CA ALA A 48 20.58 14.15 1.68
C ALA A 48 22.04 13.75 1.96
N GLY A 49 22.79 13.42 0.91
CA GLY A 49 24.04 12.66 1.02
C GLY A 49 23.80 11.18 0.75
N ASP A 50 24.87 10.39 0.88
CA ASP A 50 24.85 8.95 0.61
C ASP A 50 24.38 8.17 1.85
N ASP A 51 23.09 8.22 2.14
CA ASP A 51 22.51 7.66 3.36
C ASP A 51 22.29 6.15 3.30
N THR A 52 22.21 5.53 4.48
CA THR A 52 21.83 4.12 4.64
C THR A 52 20.53 3.97 5.40
N LEU A 53 19.57 3.24 4.83
CA LEU A 53 18.39 2.73 5.52
C LEU A 53 18.68 1.28 5.96
N LEU A 54 18.72 1.02 7.27
CA LEU A 54 18.95 -0.31 7.84
C LEU A 54 17.64 -0.94 8.32
N GLY A 55 17.47 -2.23 8.06
CA GLY A 55 16.30 -2.99 8.48
C GLY A 55 15.02 -2.61 7.74
N PHE A 56 15.13 -2.17 6.48
CA PHE A 56 13.98 -1.82 5.66
C PHE A 56 13.13 -3.07 5.36
N GLY A 57 11.94 -3.15 5.95
CA GLY A 57 11.06 -4.31 5.86
C GLY A 57 9.96 -4.20 4.80
N SER A 58 9.07 -5.18 4.78
CA SER A 58 7.88 -5.18 3.91
C SER A 58 6.86 -4.09 4.26
N ASN A 59 6.92 -3.57 5.49
CA ASN A 59 5.99 -2.59 6.03
C ASN A 59 6.56 -1.17 5.99
N ASP A 60 7.77 -1.00 5.47
CA ASP A 60 8.42 0.30 5.35
C ASP A 60 8.19 0.91 3.97
N SER A 61 8.26 2.24 3.92
CA SER A 61 8.08 3.02 2.70
C SER A 61 9.14 4.11 2.57
N ILE A 62 9.49 4.41 1.33
CA ILE A 62 10.28 5.57 0.96
C ILE A 62 9.34 6.57 0.31
N LEU A 63 9.31 7.79 0.82
CA LEU A 63 8.53 8.90 0.32
C LEU A 63 9.51 9.96 -0.19
N ASN A 64 9.53 10.19 -1.51
CA ASN A 64 10.50 11.07 -2.15
C ASN A 64 9.82 12.29 -2.75
N TYR A 65 10.42 13.47 -2.59
CA TYR A 65 9.91 14.75 -3.12
C TYR A 65 9.70 14.76 -4.64
N LYS A 66 10.38 13.88 -5.38
CA LYS A 66 10.19 13.69 -6.81
C LYS A 66 10.09 12.22 -7.19
N LYS A 67 9.49 11.96 -8.35
CA LYS A 67 9.42 10.61 -8.89
C LYS A 67 10.83 10.12 -9.24
N ILE A 68 11.22 8.97 -8.69
CA ILE A 68 12.46 8.29 -9.00
C ILE A 68 12.38 7.78 -10.43
N PHE A 69 13.48 7.90 -11.17
CA PHE A 69 13.54 7.53 -12.57
C PHE A 69 13.35 6.01 -12.77
N ASP A 70 12.21 5.66 -13.35
CA ASP A 70 11.89 4.32 -13.82
C ASP A 70 12.36 4.15 -15.28
N GLY A 71 13.43 3.37 -15.46
CA GLY A 71 14.13 3.26 -16.73
C GLY A 71 13.39 2.48 -17.81
N ASN A 72 12.50 1.56 -17.45
CA ASN A 72 11.73 0.72 -18.38
C ASN A 72 10.21 1.02 -18.31
N GLY A 73 9.77 1.82 -17.35
CA GLY A 73 8.39 2.29 -17.22
C GLY A 73 7.43 1.22 -16.72
N ASP A 74 7.93 0.18 -16.03
CA ASP A 74 7.11 -0.94 -15.55
C ASP A 74 6.58 -0.73 -14.12
N GLY A 75 6.90 0.40 -13.48
CA GLY A 75 6.51 0.73 -12.13
C GLY A 75 7.45 0.18 -11.04
N PHE A 76 8.54 -0.46 -11.41
CA PHE A 76 9.54 -1.00 -10.49
C PHE A 76 10.88 -0.29 -10.63
N ILE A 77 11.42 0.17 -9.51
CA ILE A 77 12.69 0.88 -9.44
C ILE A 77 13.77 -0.11 -9.05
N GLN A 78 14.52 -0.56 -10.06
CA GLN A 78 15.70 -1.41 -9.87
C GLN A 78 16.88 -0.60 -9.36
N PHE A 79 17.58 -1.16 -8.38
CA PHE A 79 18.78 -0.55 -7.85
C PHE A 79 19.93 -0.68 -8.86
N GLY A 80 20.93 0.19 -8.73
CA GLY A 80 22.14 0.12 -9.53
C GLY A 80 22.90 -1.20 -9.31
N PRO A 81 23.85 -1.56 -10.19
CA PRO A 81 24.69 -2.76 -10.03
C PRO A 81 25.50 -2.78 -8.72
N ASN A 82 25.70 -1.62 -8.10
CA ASN A 82 26.30 -1.43 -6.78
C ASN A 82 25.33 -1.71 -5.61
N GLY A 83 24.04 -1.96 -5.89
CA GLY A 83 23.02 -2.20 -4.85
C GLY A 83 22.48 -0.92 -4.21
N GLU A 84 22.64 0.23 -4.86
CA GLU A 84 22.17 1.53 -4.36
C GLU A 84 20.97 2.05 -5.16
N LEU A 85 20.13 2.80 -4.47
CA LEU A 85 19.00 3.51 -5.02
C LEU A 85 19.38 4.97 -5.28
N ASP A 86 19.44 5.35 -6.55
CA ASP A 86 19.58 6.75 -6.93
C ASP A 86 18.22 7.46 -6.81
N ILE A 87 17.94 8.09 -5.66
CA ILE A 87 16.63 8.70 -5.37
C ILE A 87 16.37 9.95 -6.20
N ASP A 88 17.42 10.60 -6.69
CA ASP A 88 17.32 11.87 -7.37
C ASP A 88 17.72 11.80 -8.86
N ARG A 89 17.83 10.58 -9.38
CA ARG A 89 18.11 10.26 -10.80
C ARG A 89 17.18 10.98 -11.75
N VAL A 90 17.77 11.60 -12.79
CA VAL A 90 17.03 12.33 -13.84
C VAL A 90 17.03 11.61 -15.18
N SER A 91 17.97 10.69 -15.43
CA SER A 91 18.01 9.87 -16.65
C SER A 91 18.87 8.62 -16.47
N ARG A 92 18.83 7.70 -17.44
CA ARG A 92 19.71 6.50 -17.48
C ARG A 92 21.21 6.80 -17.38
N LYS A 93 21.66 8.01 -17.73
CA LYS A 93 23.08 8.39 -17.73
C LYS A 93 23.46 9.31 -16.57
N ASN A 94 22.49 9.80 -15.81
CA ASN A 94 22.68 10.80 -14.77
C ASN A 94 22.01 10.31 -13.49
N ALA A 95 22.81 9.68 -12.63
CA ALA A 95 22.40 9.12 -11.33
C ALA A 95 21.80 10.16 -10.38
N GLY A 96 22.16 11.45 -10.53
CA GLY A 96 21.81 12.47 -9.53
C GLY A 96 22.93 12.59 -8.49
N ASN A 97 22.66 13.30 -7.40
CA ASN A 97 23.63 13.55 -6.34
C ASN A 97 23.47 12.62 -5.12
N ASP A 98 22.29 12.06 -4.89
CA ASP A 98 21.96 11.34 -3.67
C ASP A 98 21.74 9.85 -3.95
N GLN A 99 22.53 9.01 -3.29
CA GLN A 99 22.46 7.56 -3.40
C GLN A 99 22.10 6.95 -2.06
N ILE A 100 21.09 6.09 -2.04
CA ILE A 100 20.60 5.47 -0.80
C ILE A 100 20.91 3.99 -0.82
N GLN A 101 21.63 3.53 0.19
CA GLN A 101 21.76 2.10 0.44
C GLN A 101 20.57 1.62 1.27
N VAL A 102 19.84 0.62 0.77
CA VAL A 102 18.69 0.03 1.49
C VAL A 102 19.04 -1.38 1.94
N GLY A 103 19.47 -1.49 3.18
CA GLY A 103 19.67 -2.77 3.86
C GLY A 103 18.34 -3.30 4.39
N GLY A 104 17.84 -4.40 3.83
CA GLY A 104 16.58 -4.98 4.26
C GLY A 104 16.69 -5.80 5.55
N ASP A 105 15.56 -6.00 6.22
CA ASP A 105 15.46 -6.81 7.44
C ASP A 105 15.69 -8.31 7.19
N ASN A 106 15.38 -8.79 5.99
CA ASN A 106 15.44 -10.20 5.58
C ASN A 106 16.32 -10.43 4.33
N GLY A 107 17.30 -9.56 4.10
CA GLY A 107 18.21 -9.62 2.95
C GLY A 107 18.30 -8.29 2.19
N PRO A 108 19.08 -8.24 1.09
CA PRO A 108 19.22 -7.02 0.32
C PRO A 108 17.89 -6.65 -0.36
N VAL A 109 17.50 -5.38 -0.25
CA VAL A 109 16.44 -4.81 -1.10
C VAL A 109 17.11 -4.38 -2.40
N THR A 110 16.63 -4.90 -3.53
CA THR A 110 17.22 -4.61 -4.85
C THR A 110 16.23 -3.95 -5.80
N GLU A 111 14.97 -3.86 -5.40
CA GLU A 111 13.93 -3.31 -6.24
C GLU A 111 12.76 -2.81 -5.37
N LEU A 112 12.31 -1.59 -5.65
CA LEU A 112 11.11 -1.02 -5.07
C LEU A 112 9.99 -0.99 -6.10
N ARG A 113 8.74 -0.93 -5.64
CA ARG A 113 7.58 -0.67 -6.49
C ARG A 113 7.06 0.74 -6.23
N TYR A 114 6.68 1.45 -7.28
CA TYR A 114 6.07 2.77 -7.18
C TYR A 114 4.58 2.65 -6.88
N LEU A 115 4.14 3.32 -5.82
CA LEU A 115 2.77 3.28 -5.33
C LEU A 115 1.96 4.51 -5.71
N GLY A 116 2.55 5.62 -6.17
CA GLY A 116 1.79 6.82 -6.54
C GLY A 116 2.12 8.04 -5.69
N SER A 117 1.18 8.99 -5.67
CA SER A 117 1.24 10.27 -4.93
C SER A 117 -0.19 10.81 -4.78
N LYS A 118 -0.47 11.68 -3.80
CA LYS A 118 -1.81 12.27 -3.62
C LYS A 118 -2.22 13.24 -4.76
N GLY A 119 -1.29 13.62 -5.63
CA GLY A 119 -1.56 14.32 -6.89
C GLY A 119 -1.59 15.85 -6.82
N ALA A 120 -1.37 16.45 -5.64
CA ALA A 120 -1.16 17.88 -5.48
C ALA A 120 0.29 18.28 -5.85
N PRO A 121 0.52 19.52 -6.33
CA PRO A 121 1.87 20.02 -6.58
C PRO A 121 2.73 19.96 -5.32
N GLY A 122 3.90 19.33 -5.43
CA GLY A 122 4.83 19.14 -4.30
C GLY A 122 4.57 17.90 -3.44
N ASP A 123 3.65 17.03 -3.85
CA ASP A 123 3.39 15.78 -3.14
C ASP A 123 4.57 14.80 -3.20
N LEU A 124 4.68 14.01 -2.14
CA LEU A 124 5.62 12.93 -2.03
C LEU A 124 5.19 11.75 -2.91
N HIS A 125 6.18 11.17 -3.59
CA HIS A 125 6.06 9.95 -4.37
C HIS A 125 6.42 8.75 -3.50
N VAL A 126 5.55 7.74 -3.48
CA VAL A 126 5.63 6.63 -2.54
C VAL A 126 6.22 5.39 -3.20
N TYR A 127 7.13 4.73 -2.49
CA TYR A 127 7.76 3.47 -2.88
C TYR A 127 7.76 2.49 -1.71
N ALA A 128 7.67 1.20 -2.02
CA ALA A 128 7.75 0.13 -1.03
C ALA A 128 8.44 -1.10 -1.62
N ASN A 129 8.76 -2.10 -0.77
CA ASN A 129 9.47 -3.30 -1.22
C ASN A 129 8.67 -4.06 -2.29
N SER A 130 9.26 -4.27 -3.48
CA SER A 130 8.60 -4.96 -4.60
C SER A 130 8.11 -6.38 -4.28
N ALA A 131 8.78 -7.07 -3.35
CA ALA A 131 8.48 -8.44 -2.98
C ALA A 131 7.04 -8.60 -2.46
N THR A 132 6.50 -7.62 -1.74
CA THR A 132 5.15 -7.67 -1.17
C THR A 132 4.08 -7.90 -2.23
N LEU A 133 4.19 -7.26 -3.40
CA LEU A 133 3.28 -7.50 -4.53
C LEU A 133 3.64 -8.77 -5.30
N LYS A 134 4.93 -8.99 -5.56
CA LYS A 134 5.42 -10.11 -6.38
C LYS A 134 5.10 -11.48 -5.78
N ASN A 135 5.04 -11.59 -4.45
CA ASN A 135 4.61 -12.81 -3.75
C ASN A 135 3.20 -13.26 -4.18
N LEU A 136 2.31 -12.34 -4.55
CA LEU A 136 0.95 -12.65 -4.99
C LEU A 136 0.86 -13.04 -6.46
N TRP A 137 1.94 -13.00 -7.25
CA TRP A 137 1.90 -13.39 -8.67
C TRP A 137 1.79 -14.89 -8.93
N ILE A 138 1.47 -15.68 -7.91
CA ILE A 138 1.20 -17.12 -7.98
C ILE A 138 -0.24 -17.39 -8.45
N GLU A 139 -0.50 -18.60 -8.91
CA GLU A 139 -1.81 -19.03 -9.45
C GLU A 139 -2.97 -18.85 -8.46
N GLU A 140 -2.73 -19.04 -7.16
CA GLU A 140 -3.76 -18.91 -6.12
C GLU A 140 -4.42 -17.53 -6.06
N PHE A 141 -3.66 -16.48 -6.39
CA PHE A 141 -4.15 -15.10 -6.46
C PHE A 141 -4.44 -14.66 -7.91
N GLY A 142 -4.46 -15.61 -8.87
CA GLY A 142 -4.78 -15.38 -10.27
C GLY A 142 -3.58 -15.13 -11.19
N GLY A 143 -2.36 -15.17 -10.65
CA GLY A 143 -1.12 -14.90 -11.39
C GLY A 143 -0.91 -13.43 -11.73
N ARG A 144 0.31 -13.07 -12.16
CA ARG A 144 0.69 -11.68 -12.49
C ARG A 144 -0.35 -10.88 -13.31
N PRO A 145 -1.03 -11.43 -14.34
CA PRO A 145 -2.00 -10.67 -15.14
C PRO A 145 -3.28 -10.25 -14.39
N ASN A 146 -3.66 -10.96 -13.32
CA ASN A 146 -4.91 -10.74 -12.59
C ASN A 146 -4.71 -10.14 -11.19
N VAL A 147 -3.45 -9.87 -10.81
CA VAL A 147 -3.12 -9.20 -9.56
C VAL A 147 -2.91 -7.70 -9.83
N MET A 148 -3.80 -6.91 -9.27
CA MET A 148 -3.75 -5.46 -9.23
C MET A 148 -3.17 -5.00 -7.88
N GLU A 149 -2.67 -3.78 -7.86
CA GLU A 149 -2.18 -3.14 -6.66
C GLU A 149 -2.87 -1.80 -6.43
N ASN A 150 -3.28 -1.59 -5.18
CA ASN A 150 -3.78 -0.33 -4.71
C ASN A 150 -2.69 0.75 -4.72
N LYS A 151 -3.01 1.92 -5.28
CA LYS A 151 -2.08 3.04 -5.42
C LYS A 151 -2.45 4.16 -4.47
N VAL A 152 -1.47 4.98 -4.14
CA VAL A 152 -1.66 6.25 -3.47
C VAL A 152 -2.33 7.21 -4.45
N GLY A 153 -3.56 7.59 -4.14
CA GLY A 153 -4.44 8.35 -5.02
C GLY A 153 -5.89 7.89 -4.86
N ASN A 154 -6.77 8.40 -5.71
CA ASN A 154 -8.15 7.94 -5.79
C ASN A 154 -8.30 7.17 -7.10
N GLU A 155 -8.34 5.85 -7.02
CA GLU A 155 -8.32 4.98 -8.19
C GLU A 155 -9.68 4.33 -8.46
N THR A 156 -9.85 3.83 -9.68
CA THR A 156 -10.97 2.94 -10.03
C THR A 156 -10.42 1.63 -10.55
N TYR A 157 -10.78 0.53 -9.89
CA TYR A 157 -10.35 -0.83 -10.24
C TYR A 157 -11.52 -1.61 -10.83
N ASP A 158 -11.36 -2.09 -12.06
CA ASP A 158 -12.36 -2.93 -12.73
C ASP A 158 -12.04 -4.42 -12.57
N PHE A 159 -12.93 -5.12 -11.88
CA PHE A 159 -12.88 -6.56 -11.66
C PHE A 159 -13.55 -7.39 -12.77
N GLY A 160 -14.03 -6.75 -13.84
CA GLY A 160 -14.58 -7.45 -15.00
C GLY A 160 -13.55 -8.34 -15.72
N GLY A 161 -14.01 -9.47 -16.26
CA GLY A 161 -13.21 -10.33 -17.14
C GLY A 161 -12.57 -11.56 -16.51
N GLY A 162 -13.02 -11.98 -15.32
CA GLY A 162 -12.53 -13.15 -14.60
C GLY A 162 -12.11 -12.79 -13.17
N ASN A 163 -11.73 -13.78 -12.37
CA ASN A 163 -11.36 -13.57 -10.97
C ASN A 163 -10.07 -12.73 -10.88
N LYS A 164 -10.12 -11.63 -10.15
CA LYS A 164 -8.96 -10.77 -9.90
C LYS A 164 -8.65 -10.63 -8.42
N THR A 165 -7.42 -10.22 -8.14
CA THR A 165 -6.95 -9.88 -6.80
C THR A 165 -6.52 -8.42 -6.78
N LEU A 166 -6.97 -7.66 -5.77
CA LEU A 166 -6.40 -6.34 -5.46
C LEU A 166 -5.64 -6.42 -4.14
N LEU A 167 -4.33 -6.13 -4.19
CA LEU A 167 -3.52 -5.91 -3.00
C LEU A 167 -3.73 -4.48 -2.48
N ILE A 168 -4.06 -4.34 -1.20
CA ILE A 168 -4.00 -3.10 -0.44
C ILE A 168 -2.91 -3.27 0.62
N ASP A 169 -1.75 -2.66 0.39
CA ASP A 169 -0.61 -2.77 1.32
C ASP A 169 -0.75 -1.81 2.51
N ASN A 170 -1.77 -2.03 3.32
CA ASN A 170 -2.10 -1.18 4.45
C ASN A 170 -1.16 -1.35 5.66
N ALA A 171 -0.33 -2.41 5.68
CA ALA A 171 0.74 -2.55 6.67
C ALA A 171 1.80 -1.43 6.54
N LEU A 172 1.87 -0.73 5.41
CA LEU A 172 2.73 0.45 5.23
C LEU A 172 2.33 1.62 6.14
N GLY A 173 1.14 1.60 6.74
CA GLY A 173 0.65 2.65 7.61
C GLY A 173 0.41 3.99 6.89
N LEU A 174 0.14 3.91 5.59
CA LEU A 174 -0.21 5.02 4.71
C LEU A 174 -1.71 4.99 4.41
N ASN A 175 -2.33 6.16 4.29
CA ASN A 175 -3.65 6.31 3.71
C ASN A 175 -3.52 6.29 2.18
N MET A 176 -3.90 5.18 1.57
CA MET A 176 -3.74 4.98 0.13
C MET A 176 -4.71 5.85 -0.67
N GLY A 177 -5.94 6.02 -0.20
CA GLY A 177 -6.86 7.05 -0.70
C GLY A 177 -8.31 6.62 -0.66
N GLN A 178 -9.08 7.04 -1.67
CA GLN A 178 -10.50 6.78 -1.82
C GLN A 178 -10.73 6.06 -3.15
N ASP A 179 -10.83 4.74 -3.08
CA ASP A 179 -10.88 3.91 -4.28
C ASP A 179 -12.29 3.42 -4.55
N VAL A 180 -12.53 3.17 -5.84
CA VAL A 180 -13.78 2.60 -6.33
C VAL A 180 -13.48 1.27 -6.99
N LEU A 181 -14.14 0.21 -6.54
CA LEU A 181 -14.10 -1.11 -7.16
C LEU A 181 -15.37 -1.28 -7.96
N THR A 182 -15.26 -1.64 -9.24
CA THR A 182 -16.41 -2.00 -10.08
C THR A 182 -16.36 -3.48 -10.40
N ASN A 183 -17.54 -4.10 -10.56
CA ASN A 183 -17.67 -5.52 -10.93
C ASN A 183 -17.00 -6.50 -9.95
N PHE A 184 -16.88 -6.15 -8.66
CA PHE A 184 -16.34 -7.05 -7.64
C PHE A 184 -17.38 -8.13 -7.29
N THR A 185 -17.06 -9.39 -7.58
CA THR A 185 -17.99 -10.52 -7.54
C THR A 185 -17.39 -11.74 -6.84
N ALA A 186 -18.17 -12.83 -6.77
CA ALA A 186 -17.71 -14.06 -6.16
C ALA A 186 -16.49 -14.63 -6.89
N GLY A 187 -15.42 -14.93 -6.13
CA GLY A 187 -14.13 -15.39 -6.66
C GLY A 187 -13.07 -14.29 -6.76
N ASP A 188 -13.49 -13.02 -6.75
CA ASP A 188 -12.58 -11.88 -6.62
C ASP A 188 -12.06 -11.75 -5.19
N LYS A 189 -10.82 -11.27 -5.07
CA LYS A 189 -10.12 -11.16 -3.80
C LYS A 189 -9.70 -9.72 -3.54
N LEU A 190 -9.99 -9.28 -2.32
CA LEU A 190 -9.32 -8.15 -1.71
C LEU A 190 -8.28 -8.71 -0.73
N VAL A 191 -7.02 -8.32 -0.89
CA VAL A 191 -5.93 -8.80 -0.07
C VAL A 191 -5.29 -7.64 0.67
N THR A 192 -5.14 -7.75 1.98
CA THR A 192 -4.50 -6.71 2.81
C THR A 192 -3.28 -7.26 3.54
N THR A 193 -2.33 -6.41 3.93
CA THR A 193 -1.13 -6.82 4.68
C THR A 193 -1.24 -6.59 6.19
N ALA A 194 -2.24 -5.80 6.62
CA ALA A 194 -2.73 -5.73 7.99
C ALA A 194 -4.23 -6.07 8.02
N LYS A 195 -4.67 -6.79 9.06
CA LYS A 195 -6.04 -7.30 9.15
C LYS A 195 -7.03 -6.14 9.33
N LEU A 196 -8.15 -6.23 8.62
CA LEU A 196 -9.29 -5.32 8.74
C LEU A 196 -10.10 -5.57 10.01
N PHE A 197 -10.69 -4.51 10.56
CA PHE A 197 -11.51 -4.59 11.77
C PHE A 197 -12.87 -5.27 11.51
N ASP A 198 -13.07 -6.42 12.11
CA ASP A 198 -14.36 -7.12 12.21
C ASP A 198 -14.97 -6.85 13.59
N ASN A 199 -16.06 -6.08 13.62
CA ASN A 199 -16.77 -5.73 14.85
C ASN A 199 -17.68 -6.85 15.37
N THR A 200 -18.01 -7.83 14.53
CA THR A 200 -18.90 -8.94 14.83
C THR A 200 -18.16 -10.19 15.29
N THR A 201 -16.86 -10.27 15.00
CA THR A 201 -15.97 -11.41 15.27
C THR A 201 -16.42 -12.71 14.59
N ASN A 202 -17.19 -12.60 13.50
CA ASN A 202 -17.74 -13.73 12.76
C ASN A 202 -17.15 -13.87 11.34
N ASP A 203 -15.97 -13.27 11.13
CA ASP A 203 -15.23 -13.22 9.86
C ASP A 203 -15.94 -12.37 8.79
N VAL A 204 -16.73 -11.39 9.21
CA VAL A 204 -17.41 -10.44 8.32
C VAL A 204 -17.04 -9.01 8.68
N VAL A 205 -16.45 -8.30 7.73
CA VAL A 205 -16.13 -6.88 7.87
C VAL A 205 -17.28 -6.06 7.30
N GLY A 206 -18.05 -5.42 8.17
CA GLY A 206 -19.13 -4.52 7.79
C GLY A 206 -18.65 -3.12 7.41
N PHE A 207 -19.37 -2.48 6.51
CA PHE A 207 -19.07 -1.11 6.09
C PHE A 207 -19.68 -0.10 7.05
N GLY A 208 -19.14 1.12 7.06
CA GLY A 208 -19.72 2.23 7.80
C GLY A 208 -21.07 2.66 7.25
N LYS A 209 -21.76 3.54 7.99
CA LYS A 209 -23.04 4.17 7.54
C LYS A 209 -22.91 5.01 6.26
N ASN A 210 -21.67 5.27 5.83
CA ASN A 210 -21.31 5.95 4.60
C ASN A 210 -21.07 4.99 3.42
N PHE A 211 -21.39 3.70 3.56
CA PHE A 211 -21.39 2.69 2.50
C PHE A 211 -20.03 2.43 1.85
N VAL A 212 -18.94 2.70 2.56
CA VAL A 212 -17.58 2.37 2.14
C VAL A 212 -16.92 1.48 3.18
N LEU A 213 -16.03 0.62 2.70
CA LEU A 213 -15.10 -0.11 3.55
C LEU A 213 -14.03 0.85 4.07
N ASP A 214 -13.82 0.85 5.37
CA ASP A 214 -12.72 1.57 6.01
C ASP A 214 -11.53 0.63 6.18
N VAL A 215 -10.41 0.95 5.55
CA VAL A 215 -9.21 0.11 5.57
C VAL A 215 -8.40 0.42 6.84
N SER A 216 -8.04 -0.62 7.59
CA SER A 216 -7.18 -0.53 8.78
C SER A 216 -5.77 -0.03 8.42
N GLY A 217 -5.06 0.53 9.40
CA GLY A 217 -3.67 0.98 9.23
C GLY A 217 -2.65 -0.11 9.57
N SER A 218 -1.41 0.28 9.80
CA SER A 218 -0.30 -0.66 10.09
C SER A 218 -0.49 -1.48 11.38
N MET A 219 -1.25 -0.96 12.34
CA MET A 219 -1.57 -1.62 13.60
C MET A 219 -2.95 -2.31 13.58
N GLY A 220 -3.55 -2.47 12.41
CA GLY A 220 -4.85 -3.11 12.23
C GLY A 220 -4.87 -4.55 12.75
N PRO A 221 -6.02 -5.01 13.29
CA PRO A 221 -7.32 -4.32 13.32
C PRO A 221 -7.50 -3.47 14.58
N GLN A 222 -8.07 -2.26 14.46
CA GLN A 222 -8.41 -1.39 15.58
C GLN A 222 -9.90 -1.01 15.56
N SER A 223 -10.52 -0.92 16.73
CA SER A 223 -11.94 -0.57 16.85
C SER A 223 -12.28 0.85 16.38
N THR A 224 -11.28 1.71 16.23
CA THR A 224 -11.40 3.05 15.68
C THR A 224 -11.40 3.09 14.15
N ASP A 225 -10.92 2.04 13.47
CA ASP A 225 -10.75 2.02 12.02
C ASP A 225 -12.04 2.35 11.24
N PRO A 226 -13.24 1.82 11.60
CA PRO A 226 -14.50 2.18 10.92
C PRO A 226 -14.92 3.65 11.06
N THR A 227 -14.20 4.45 11.86
CA THR A 227 -14.46 5.88 12.02
C THR A 227 -13.38 6.75 11.39
N THR A 228 -12.17 6.23 11.20
CA THR A 228 -11.00 6.98 10.75
C THR A 228 -10.45 6.54 9.40
N GLY A 229 -10.66 5.28 8.99
CA GLY A 229 -10.16 4.72 7.72
C GLY A 229 -8.67 4.99 7.47
N PRO A 230 -7.76 4.65 8.40
CA PRO A 230 -6.37 5.09 8.34
C PRO A 230 -5.59 4.54 7.13
N GLY A 231 -5.98 3.38 6.59
CA GLY A 231 -5.41 2.81 5.36
C GLY A 231 -6.02 3.36 4.07
N GLY A 232 -7.05 4.20 4.16
CA GLY A 232 -7.89 4.61 3.04
C GLY A 232 -9.30 4.04 3.13
N GLN A 233 -10.07 4.21 2.06
CA GLN A 233 -11.47 3.82 1.99
C GLN A 233 -11.82 3.28 0.62
N ILE A 234 -12.75 2.33 0.58
CA ILE A 234 -13.14 1.66 -0.66
C ILE A 234 -14.65 1.65 -0.82
N ASP A 235 -15.12 2.22 -1.92
CA ASP A 235 -16.47 2.04 -2.42
C ASP A 235 -16.50 0.85 -3.39
N PHE A 236 -17.41 -0.09 -3.17
CA PHE A 236 -17.55 -1.24 -4.07
C PHE A 236 -18.45 -0.96 -5.27
N SER A 237 -19.00 0.26 -5.41
CA SER A 237 -19.88 0.80 -6.48
C SER A 237 -21.03 -0.09 -6.97
N THR A 238 -21.18 -1.25 -6.34
CA THR A 238 -22.12 -2.31 -6.62
C THR A 238 -23.13 -2.21 -5.48
N PRO A 239 -24.39 -1.84 -5.76
CA PRO A 239 -25.33 -1.31 -4.77
C PRO A 239 -25.68 -2.26 -3.60
N ASP A 240 -25.22 -3.51 -3.63
CA ASP A 240 -25.56 -4.55 -2.67
C ASP A 240 -24.39 -4.98 -1.76
N ILE A 241 -23.17 -4.50 -2.00
CA ILE A 241 -22.01 -4.86 -1.18
C ILE A 241 -21.85 -3.85 -0.05
N THR A 242 -22.20 -4.27 1.16
CA THR A 242 -22.07 -3.49 2.42
C THR A 242 -21.20 -4.21 3.45
N LYS A 243 -20.59 -5.31 3.03
CA LYS A 243 -19.74 -6.17 3.85
C LYS A 243 -18.87 -7.04 2.95
N ILE A 244 -17.74 -7.49 3.49
CA ILE A 244 -16.87 -8.50 2.85
C ILE A 244 -16.60 -9.63 3.85
N LYS A 245 -16.32 -10.82 3.33
CA LYS A 245 -16.06 -12.02 4.12
C LYS A 245 -14.56 -12.26 4.21
N TYR A 246 -14.02 -12.35 5.41
CA TYR A 246 -12.66 -12.83 5.64
C TYR A 246 -12.61 -14.35 5.40
N THR A 247 -11.67 -14.81 4.57
CA THR A 247 -11.56 -16.23 4.19
C THR A 247 -10.31 -16.91 4.73
N GLY A 248 -9.34 -16.13 5.19
CA GLY A 248 -8.13 -16.65 5.81
C GLY A 248 -6.94 -15.71 5.66
N SER A 249 -5.79 -16.18 6.13
CA SER A 249 -4.52 -15.48 5.95
C SER A 249 -3.43 -16.46 5.55
N GLU A 250 -2.46 -15.98 4.79
CA GLU A 250 -1.29 -16.73 4.39
C GLU A 250 -0.02 -15.90 4.63
N THR A 251 1.07 -16.54 5.04
CA THR A 251 2.38 -15.88 5.12
C THR A 251 3.28 -16.38 4.00
N ILE A 252 3.68 -15.48 3.10
CA ILE A 252 4.56 -15.77 1.97
C ILE A 252 5.81 -14.92 2.11
N ASN A 253 6.99 -15.55 2.20
CA ASN A 253 8.28 -14.87 2.32
C ASN A 253 8.32 -13.80 3.42
N GLY A 254 7.72 -14.10 4.58
CA GLY A 254 7.71 -13.21 5.75
C GLY A 254 6.60 -12.17 5.77
N VAL A 255 5.84 -11.99 4.68
CA VAL A 255 4.69 -11.07 4.63
C VAL A 255 3.40 -11.84 4.89
N THR A 256 2.57 -11.34 5.79
CA THR A 256 1.23 -11.93 6.03
C THR A 256 0.19 -11.21 5.19
N TYR A 257 -0.61 -11.97 4.47
CA TYR A 257 -1.69 -11.52 3.60
C TYR A 257 -3.02 -11.98 4.19
N TYR A 258 -3.95 -11.07 4.39
CA TYR A 258 -5.32 -11.34 4.84
C TYR A 258 -6.24 -11.26 3.64
N VAL A 259 -7.01 -12.32 3.40
CA VAL A 259 -7.81 -12.47 2.19
C VAL A 259 -9.28 -12.26 2.51
N TYR A 260 -9.93 -11.44 1.69
CA TYR A 260 -11.35 -11.14 1.77
C TYR A 260 -12.01 -11.34 0.41
N GLU A 261 -13.26 -11.78 0.43
CA GLU A 261 -14.05 -12.06 -0.77
C GLU A 261 -15.42 -11.37 -0.69
N ALA A 262 -16.07 -11.28 -1.85
CA ALA A 262 -17.45 -10.82 -1.93
C ALA A 262 -18.36 -11.69 -1.06
N PRO A 263 -19.39 -11.11 -0.40
CA PRO A 263 -20.33 -11.88 0.37
C PRO A 263 -21.13 -12.83 -0.53
N ASP A 264 -21.42 -14.02 -0.01
CA ASP A 264 -22.20 -15.07 -0.64
C ASP A 264 -23.38 -15.50 0.25
N ALA A 265 -24.16 -16.48 -0.20
CA ALA A 265 -25.29 -17.01 0.56
C ALA A 265 -24.91 -17.65 1.92
N SER A 266 -23.62 -17.96 2.12
CA SER A 266 -23.09 -18.50 3.37
C SER A 266 -22.56 -17.42 4.33
N THR A 267 -22.45 -16.17 3.87
CA THR A 267 -21.85 -15.09 4.65
C THR A 267 -22.77 -14.71 5.82
N PRO A 268 -22.28 -14.78 7.07
CA PRO A 268 -23.04 -14.40 8.25
C PRO A 268 -23.65 -12.98 8.15
N PRO A 269 -24.77 -12.71 8.84
CA PRO A 269 -25.25 -11.34 9.00
C PRO A 269 -24.25 -10.49 9.80
N LEU A 270 -24.37 -9.16 9.64
CA LEU A 270 -23.69 -8.17 10.50
C LEU A 270 -24.34 -8.11 11.89
#